data_AF-A0A485CZK6-F1
#
_entry.id   AF-A0A485CZK6-F1
#
_cell.length_a   1.000
_cell.length_b   1.000
_cell.length_c   1.000
_cell.angle_alpha   90.00
_cell.angle_beta   90.00
_cell.angle_gamma   90.00
#
_symmetry.space_group_name_H-M   'P 1'
#
loop_
_entity.id
_entity.type
_entity.pdbx_description
1 polymer ?
#
loop_
_entity_poly.entity_id
_entity_poly.type
_entity_poly.pdbx_seq_one_letter_code
_entity_poly.pdbx_strand_id
1 'polypeptide(L)'
;MPLKLADKQSVLEMSDINERLEYLMAMMESEIDLLQVEKRIRNRVKKQMEKSQREYYLNEQMKAIQKELGEMDEVPDENEALKRKIDAAKNAERGKRENRS
;
A
#
# COMPACT_ATOMS: atom_id res chain seq x y z
N MET A 1 -5.65 32.23 16.14
CA MET A 1 -6.57 32.43 14.99
C MET A 1 -5.94 33.45 14.07
N PRO A 2 -5.61 33.09 12.81
CA PRO A 2 -5.09 34.04 11.85
C PRO A 2 -6.20 34.98 11.36
N LEU A 3 -6.57 35.96 12.19
CA LEU A 3 -7.52 37.00 11.82
C LEU A 3 -6.90 37.92 10.76
N LYS A 4 -7.67 38.33 9.75
CA LYS A 4 -7.22 39.35 8.81
C LYS A 4 -7.10 40.68 9.56
N LEU A 5 -6.26 41.58 9.04
CA LEU A 5 -6.03 42.88 9.66
C LEU A 5 -7.34 43.67 9.83
N ALA A 6 -8.24 43.60 8.85
CA ALA A 6 -9.55 44.23 8.90
C ALA A 6 -10.38 43.74 10.09
N ASP A 7 -10.49 42.42 10.27
CA ASP A 7 -11.26 41.82 11.37
C ASP A 7 -10.70 42.22 12.74
N LYS A 8 -9.37 42.31 12.86
CA LYS A 8 -8.71 42.79 14.08
C LYS A 8 -9.07 44.24 14.40
N GLN A 9 -9.15 45.10 13.38
CA GLN A 9 -9.53 46.50 13.55
C GLN A 9 -11.00 46.62 13.94
N SER A 10 -11.90 45.87 13.32
CA SER A 10 -13.33 45.83 13.69
C SER A 10 -13.53 45.42 15.15
N VAL A 11 -12.81 44.39 15.61
CA VAL A 11 -12.83 43.94 17.02
C VAL A 11 -12.30 45.02 17.97
N LEU A 12 -11.30 45.81 17.55
CA LEU A 12 -10.73 46.88 18.36
C LEU A 12 -11.69 48.08 18.49
N GLU A 13 -12.45 48.36 17.43
CA GLU A 13 -13.40 49.47 17.36
C GLU A 13 -14.73 49.18 18.08
N MET A 14 -15.05 47.90 18.33
CA MET A 14 -16.20 47.50 19.13
C MET A 14 -16.03 47.90 20.60
N SER A 15 -16.86 48.84 21.03
CA SER A 15 -16.88 49.38 22.40
C SER A 15 -17.67 48.50 23.36
N ASP A 16 -18.73 47.83 22.88
CA ASP A 16 -19.49 46.85 23.66
C ASP A 16 -18.76 45.49 23.72
N ILE A 17 -18.59 44.99 24.94
CA ILE A 17 -17.86 43.74 25.18
C ILE A 17 -18.67 42.52 24.72
N ASN A 18 -19.99 42.54 24.88
CA ASN A 18 -20.86 41.44 24.47
C ASN A 18 -20.90 41.33 22.95
N GLU A 19 -21.06 42.45 22.24
CA GLU A 19 -21.03 42.47 20.78
C GLU A 19 -19.71 41.93 20.24
N ARG A 20 -18.58 42.34 20.86
CA ARG A 20 -17.25 41.85 20.50
C ARG A 20 -17.10 40.35 20.74
N LEU A 21 -17.66 39.83 21.84
CA LEU A 21 -17.62 38.40 22.14
C LEU A 21 -18.46 37.60 21.14
N GLU A 22 -19.67 38.05 20.82
CA GLU A 22 -20.52 37.41 19.81
C GLU A 22 -19.85 37.39 18.44
N TYR A 23 -19.23 38.50 18.03
CA TYR A 23 -18.49 38.58 16.78
C TYR A 23 -17.34 37.57 16.74
N LEU A 24 -16.51 37.53 17.79
CA LEU A 24 -15.41 36.58 17.89
C LEU A 24 -15.91 35.13 17.86
N MET A 25 -16.99 34.82 18.58
CA MET A 25 -17.60 33.48 18.60
C MET A 25 -18.06 33.06 17.21
N ALA A 26 -18.73 33.93 16.46
CA ALA A 26 -19.14 33.65 15.09
C ALA A 26 -17.93 33.37 14.17
N MET A 27 -16.84 34.12 14.33
CA MET A 27 -15.60 33.84 13.62
C MET A 27 -14.99 32.49 14.01
N MET A 28 -15.02 32.12 15.29
CA MET A 28 -14.55 30.80 15.74
C MET A 28 -15.35 29.68 15.11
N GLU A 29 -16.67 29.82 15.05
CA GLU A 29 -17.56 28.81 14.48
C GLU A 29 -17.24 28.57 13.00
N SER A 30 -17.10 29.66 12.22
CA SER A 30 -16.70 29.57 10.81
C SER A 30 -15.33 28.89 10.63
N GLU A 31 -14.38 29.14 11.52
CA GLU A 31 -13.06 28.52 11.45
C GLU A 31 -13.11 27.03 11.81
N ILE A 32 -13.94 26.67 12.80
CA ILE A 32 -14.19 25.28 13.19
C ILE A 32 -14.78 24.51 12.00
N ASP A 33 -15.76 25.07 11.31
CA ASP A 33 -16.38 24.45 10.14
C ASP A 33 -15.36 24.20 9.02
N LEU A 34 -14.50 25.20 8.75
CA LEU A 34 -13.42 25.07 7.78
C LEU A 34 -12.47 23.92 8.16
N LEU A 35 -12.01 23.89 9.42
CA LEU A 35 -11.11 22.86 9.93
C LEU A 35 -11.75 21.46 9.88
N GLN A 36 -13.06 21.35 10.11
CA GLN A 36 -13.78 20.09 9.98
C GLN A 36 -13.84 19.61 8.53
N VAL A 37 -14.06 20.51 7.56
CA VAL A 37 -14.00 20.19 6.12
C VAL A 37 -12.60 19.71 5.75
N GLU A 38 -11.56 20.44 6.13
CA GLU A 38 -10.17 20.06 5.86
C GLU A 38 -9.83 18.70 6.46
N LYS A 39 -10.25 18.43 7.71
CA LYS A 39 -10.05 17.14 8.36
C LYS A 39 -10.73 16.01 7.62
N ARG A 40 -11.96 16.22 7.13
CA ARG A 40 -12.68 15.22 6.31
C ARG A 40 -11.94 14.93 4.99
N ILE A 41 -11.45 15.97 4.31
CA ILE A 41 -10.66 15.82 3.08
C ILE A 41 -9.37 15.04 3.37
N ARG A 42 -8.61 15.47 4.38
CA ARG A 42 -7.34 14.82 4.77
C ARG A 42 -7.53 13.33 5.09
N ASN A 43 -8.60 12.99 5.81
CA ASN A 43 -8.92 11.61 6.14
C ASN A 43 -9.27 10.76 4.91
N ARG A 44 -10.02 11.33 3.94
CA ARG A 44 -10.33 10.64 2.68
C ARG A 44 -9.07 10.39 1.85
N VAL A 45 -8.22 11.41 1.70
CA VAL A 45 -6.95 11.30 0.99
C VAL A 45 -6.07 10.24 1.63
N LYS A 46 -5.93 10.25 2.96
CA LYS A 46 -5.12 9.25 3.67
C LYS A 46 -5.62 7.81 3.43
N LYS A 47 -6.92 7.57 3.55
CA LYS A 47 -7.51 6.24 3.28
C LYS A 47 -7.28 5.78 1.84
N GLN A 48 -7.41 6.70 0.88
CA GLN A 48 -7.18 6.40 -0.52
C GLN A 48 -5.71 6.06 -0.79
N MET A 49 -4.78 6.83 -0.21
CA MET A 49 -3.34 6.56 -0.32
C MET A 49 -2.97 5.19 0.27
N GLU A 50 -3.46 4.87 1.47
CA GLU A 50 -3.21 3.56 2.11
C GLU A 50 -3.73 2.39 1.26
N LYS A 51 -4.91 2.56 0.62
CA LYS A 51 -5.46 1.56 -0.29
C LYS A 51 -4.57 1.38 -1.52
N SER A 52 -4.20 2.47 -2.20
CA SER A 52 -3.34 2.42 -3.39
C SER A 52 -1.96 1.83 -3.08
N GLN A 53 -1.37 2.17 -1.94
CA GLN A 53 -0.08 1.60 -1.52
C GLN A 53 -0.18 0.09 -1.28
N ARG A 54 -1.26 -0.37 -0.62
CA ARG A 54 -1.50 -1.80 -0.39
C ARG A 54 -1.69 -2.54 -1.71
N GLU A 55 -2.51 -2.02 -2.63
CA GLU A 55 -2.74 -2.63 -3.94
C GLU A 55 -1.46 -2.70 -4.76
N TYR A 56 -0.67 -1.63 -4.79
CA TYR A 56 0.63 -1.61 -5.45
C TYR A 56 1.55 -2.69 -4.89
N TYR A 57 1.69 -2.76 -3.57
CA TYR A 57 2.54 -3.73 -2.90
C TYR A 57 2.13 -5.18 -3.17
N LEU A 58 0.82 -5.48 -3.11
CA LEU A 58 0.30 -6.82 -3.41
C LEU A 58 0.50 -7.20 -4.87
N ASN A 59 0.34 -6.25 -5.81
CA ASN A 59 0.61 -6.50 -7.22
C ASN A 59 2.08 -6.81 -7.48
N GLU A 60 3.00 -6.11 -6.83
CA GLU A 60 4.43 -6.40 -6.95
C GLU A 60 4.78 -7.75 -6.32
N GLN A 61 4.17 -8.13 -5.19
CA GLN A 61 4.32 -9.48 -4.64
C GLN A 61 3.82 -10.55 -5.61
N MET A 62 2.65 -10.37 -6.20
CA MET A 62 2.09 -11.32 -7.17
C MET A 62 2.99 -11.49 -8.39
N LYS A 63 3.56 -10.40 -8.91
CA LYS A 63 4.55 -10.46 -10.00
C LYS A 63 5.81 -11.22 -9.60
N ALA A 64 6.31 -10.99 -8.39
CA ALA A 64 7.47 -11.71 -7.87
C ALA A 64 7.19 -13.21 -7.75
N ILE A 65 6.04 -13.59 -7.18
CA ILE A 65 5.61 -15.01 -7.07
C ILE A 65 5.46 -15.64 -8.46
N GLN A 66 4.81 -14.97 -9.41
CA GLN A 66 4.67 -15.49 -10.77
C GLN A 66 6.02 -15.69 -11.47
N LYS A 67 6.97 -14.78 -11.23
CA LYS A 67 8.32 -14.91 -11.74
C LYS A 67 9.06 -16.10 -11.10
N GLU A 68 9.00 -16.23 -9.78
CA GLU A 68 9.60 -17.38 -9.08
C GLU A 68 8.98 -18.71 -9.52
N LEU A 69 7.65 -18.79 -9.67
CA LEU A 69 6.96 -20.00 -10.15
C LEU A 69 7.29 -20.30 -11.62
N GLY A 70 7.38 -19.28 -12.48
CA GLY A 70 7.82 -19.46 -13.88
C GLY A 70 9.28 -19.89 -13.99
N GLU A 71 10.15 -19.40 -13.08
CA GLU A 71 11.53 -19.90 -12.94
C GLU A 71 11.56 -21.33 -12.37
N MET A 72 10.62 -21.71 -11.50
CA MET A 72 10.44 -23.09 -11.03
C MET A 72 9.93 -24.03 -12.13
N ASP A 73 9.09 -23.55 -13.05
CA ASP A 73 8.64 -24.30 -14.22
C ASP A 73 9.79 -24.51 -15.25
N GLU A 74 10.81 -23.64 -15.25
CA GLU A 74 12.06 -23.84 -16.01
C GLU A 74 13.08 -24.75 -15.29
N VAL A 75 12.85 -25.13 -14.02
CA VAL A 75 13.65 -26.18 -13.37
C VAL A 75 13.27 -27.49 -14.05
N PRO A 76 14.19 -28.18 -14.76
CA PRO A 76 13.87 -29.44 -15.40
C PRO A 76 13.36 -30.40 -14.35
N ASP A 77 12.12 -30.88 -14.53
CA ASP A 77 11.38 -31.72 -13.60
C ASP A 77 12.35 -32.71 -12.95
N GLU A 78 12.65 -32.51 -11.66
CA GLU A 78 13.60 -33.35 -10.94
C GLU A 78 13.17 -34.82 -11.01
N ASN A 79 11.86 -35.09 -11.20
CA ASN A 79 11.37 -36.43 -11.50
C ASN A 79 11.85 -36.97 -12.84
N GLU A 80 11.93 -36.17 -13.89
CA GLU A 80 12.44 -36.61 -15.18
C GLU A 80 13.94 -36.90 -15.10
N ALA A 81 14.70 -36.06 -14.37
CA ALA A 81 16.11 -36.29 -14.09
C ALA A 81 16.34 -37.57 -13.25
N LEU A 82 15.50 -37.83 -12.24
CA LEU A 82 15.53 -39.05 -11.44
C LEU A 82 15.14 -40.29 -12.25
N LYS A 83 14.10 -40.21 -13.08
CA LYS A 83 13.70 -41.29 -14.00
C LYS A 83 14.85 -41.67 -14.94
N ARG A 84 15.51 -40.68 -15.56
CA ARG A 84 16.68 -40.92 -16.43
C ARG A 84 17.82 -41.61 -15.69
N LYS A 85 18.10 -41.22 -14.43
CA LYS A 85 19.13 -41.90 -13.60
C LYS A 85 18.75 -43.35 -13.28
N ILE A 86 17.49 -43.61 -12.95
CA ILE A 86 16.98 -44.97 -12.67
C ILE A 86 17.07 -45.85 -13.92
N ASP A 87 16.65 -45.34 -15.07
CA ASP A 87 16.69 -46.09 -16.34
C ASP A 87 18.13 -46.35 -16.80
N ALA A 88 19.03 -45.37 -16.64
CA ALA A 88 20.46 -45.56 -16.90
C ALA A 88 21.07 -46.63 -15.98
N ALA A 89 20.73 -46.64 -14.69
CA ALA A 89 21.20 -47.65 -13.75
C ALA A 89 20.69 -49.06 -14.09
N LYS A 90 19.40 -49.19 -14.44
CA LYS A 90 18.80 -50.47 -14.88
C LYS A 90 19.46 -51.00 -16.15
N ASN A 91 19.71 -50.13 -17.13
CA ASN A 91 20.36 -50.52 -18.38
C ASN A 91 21.83 -50.92 -18.15
N ALA A 92 22.53 -50.25 -17.25
CA ALA A 92 23.89 -50.63 -16.87
C ALA A 92 23.95 -51.99 -16.15
N GLU A 93 22.97 -52.32 -15.30
CA GLU A 93 22.86 -53.66 -14.70
C GLU A 93 22.53 -54.74 -15.74
N ARG A 94 21.69 -54.41 -16.73
CA ARG A 94 21.33 -55.34 -17.81
C ARG A 94 22.52 -55.68 -18.70
N GLY A 95 23.29 -54.66 -19.12
CA GLY A 95 24.52 -54.86 -19.91
C GLY A 95 25.62 -55.63 -19.15
N LYS A 96 25.69 -55.50 -17.82
CA LYS A 96 26.61 -56.30 -16.99
C LYS A 96 26.19 -57.78 -16.86
N ARG A 97 24.90 -58.09 -17.01
CA ARG A 97 24.39 -59.47 -17.00
C ARG A 97 24.57 -60.17 -18.34
N GLU A 98 24.44 -59.45 -19.45
CA GLU A 98 24.67 -60.00 -20.80
C GLU A 98 26.16 -60.27 -21.08
N ASN A 99 27.09 -59.48 -20.52
CA ASN A 99 28.54 -59.71 -20.67
C ASN A 99 29.12 -60.81 -19.76
N ARG A 100 28.28 -61.50 -18.97
CA ARG A 100 28.67 -62.59 -18.05
C ARG A 100 28.07 -63.97 -18.43
N SER A 101 27.39 -64.07 -19.57
CA SER A 101 27.05 -65.35 -20.25
C SER A 101 27.91 -65.49 -21.49
#